data_AF-A0A9E6F2Q8-F1
#
_entry.id   AF-A0A9E6F2Q8-F1
#
_cell.length_a   1.000
_cell.length_b   1.000
_cell.length_c   1.000
_cell.angle_alpha   90.00
_cell.angle_beta   90.00
_cell.angle_gamma   90.00
#
_symmetry.space_group_name_H-M   'P 1'
#
loop_
_entity.id
_entity.type
_entity.pdbx_description
1 polymer ?
#
loop_
_entity_poly.entity_id
_entity_poly.type
_entity_poly.pdbx_seq_one_letter_code
_entity_poly.pdbx_strand_id
1 'polypeptide(L)' 'MRKIIATIMMVFVGLFSARVIMAQLPGSLDLSFGRDYKLTTDFGFGSFSVESLILQKNDKVVAVGGDVYSNSTLAV' A
#
# COMPACT_ATOMS: atom_id res chain seq x y z
N MET A 1 -29.22 13.58 31.73
CA MET A 1 -29.05 13.93 30.31
C MET A 1 -27.63 14.41 29.97
N ARG A 2 -27.02 15.38 30.70
CA ARG A 2 -25.67 15.92 30.40
C ARG A 2 -24.53 14.88 30.40
N LYS A 3 -24.57 13.88 31.30
CA LYS A 3 -23.53 12.83 31.38
C LYS A 3 -23.58 11.82 30.22
N ILE A 4 -24.78 11.47 29.75
CA ILE A 4 -24.98 10.51 28.65
C ILE A 4 -24.49 11.10 27.32
N ILE A 5 -24.78 12.37 27.07
CA ILE A 5 -24.32 13.10 25.88
C ILE A 5 -22.78 13.18 25.86
N ALA A 6 -22.14 13.45 27.00
CA ALA A 6 -20.69 13.48 27.11
C ALA A 6 -20.04 12.11 26.83
N THR A 7 -20.64 11.02 27.31
CA THR A 7 -20.15 9.66 27.04
C THR A 7 -20.31 9.27 25.56
N ILE A 8 -21.46 9.59 24.94
CA ILE A 8 -21.66 9.35 23.51
C ILE A 8 -20.70 10.20 22.67
N MET A 9 -20.48 11.47 23.03
CA MET A 9 -19.47 12.30 22.36
C MET A 9 -18.05 11.73 22.52
N MET A 10 -17.66 11.21 23.69
CA MET A 10 -16.35 10.57 23.87
C MET A 10 -16.19 9.33 22.98
N VAL A 11 -17.23 8.50 22.86
CA VAL A 11 -17.22 7.33 21.99
C VAL A 11 -17.21 7.73 20.51
N PHE A 12 -17.96 8.75 20.12
CA PHE A 12 -17.97 9.28 18.75
C PHE A 12 -16.64 9.93 18.38
N VAL A 13 -16.04 10.71 19.28
CA VAL A 13 -14.70 11.31 19.12
C VAL A 13 -13.63 10.22 19.05
N GLY A 14 -13.73 9.16 19.86
CA GLY A 14 -12.81 8.02 19.86
C GLY A 14 -12.94 7.09 18.64
N LEU A 15 -14.16 6.96 18.08
CA LEU A 15 -14.41 6.20 16.85
C LEU A 15 -14.03 7.01 15.60
N PHE A 16 -14.11 8.35 15.66
CA PHE A 16 -13.69 9.25 14.59
C PHE A 16 -12.16 9.48 14.57
N SER A 17 -11.48 9.35 15.70
CA SER A 17 -10.01 9.47 15.80
C SER A 17 -9.25 8.23 15.30
N ALA A 18 -9.91 7.07 15.12
CA ALA A 18 -9.28 5.87 14.55
C ALA A 18 -9.25 5.87 13.01
N ARG A 19 -9.72 6.94 12.37
CA ARG A 19 -9.43 7.25 10.96
C ARG A 19 -8.60 8.53 10.90
N VAL A 20 -7.49 8.57 11.64
CA VAL A 20 -6.38 9.41 11.22
C VAL A 20 -5.95 8.85 9.88
N ILE A 21 -6.35 9.53 8.81
CA ILE A 21 -5.63 9.50 7.55
C ILE A 21 -4.23 9.96 7.96
N MET A 22 -3.33 9.01 8.17
CA MET A 22 -1.91 9.29 8.18
C MET A 22 -1.66 9.83 6.78
N ALA A 23 -1.74 11.14 6.60
CA ALA A 23 -1.26 11.76 5.38
C ALA A 23 0.22 11.39 5.36
N GLN A 24 0.54 10.38 4.55
CA GLN A 24 1.90 9.92 4.34
C GLN A 24 2.72 11.15 3.99
N LEU A 25 3.59 11.59 4.90
CA LEU A 25 4.49 12.70 4.61
C LEU A 25 5.32 12.30 3.39
N PRO A 26 5.54 13.18 2.41
CA PRO A 26 6.42 12.86 1.29
C PRO A 26 7.75 12.30 1.79
N GLY A 27 8.11 11.10 1.36
CA GLY A 27 9.33 10.39 1.78
C GLY A 27 9.22 9.56 3.07
N SER A 28 8.08 9.53 3.76
CA SER A 28 7.84 8.62 4.88
C SER A 28 7.53 7.18 4.40
N LEU A 29 7.79 6.18 5.24
CA LEU A 29 7.57 4.75 4.95
C LEU A 29 6.09 4.38 5.01
N ASP A 30 5.54 3.79 3.95
CA ASP A 30 4.12 3.41 3.88
C ASP A 30 3.90 2.08 4.62
N LEU A 31 3.31 2.18 5.81
CA LEU A 31 3.09 1.01 6.67
C LEU A 31 1.93 0.13 6.18
N SER A 32 1.15 0.58 5.19
CA SER A 32 0.04 -0.19 4.61
C SER A 32 0.47 -1.08 3.44
N PHE A 33 1.72 -0.96 2.98
CA PHE A 33 2.21 -1.66 1.81
C PHE A 33 2.54 -3.15 2.10
N GLY A 34 1.62 -4.05 1.75
CA GLY A 34 1.85 -5.50 1.84
C GLY A 34 2.00 -6.01 3.28
N ARG A 35 2.77 -7.10 3.46
CA ARG A 35 3.08 -7.68 4.78
C ARG A 35 4.48 -7.23 5.19
N ASP A 36 4.66 -6.83 6.44
CA ASP A 36 5.94 -6.34 6.95
C ASP A 36 6.50 -5.17 6.12
N TYR A 37 5.59 -4.33 5.60
CA TYR A 37 5.90 -3.16 4.77
C TYR A 37 6.55 -3.52 3.41
N LYS A 38 6.34 -4.76 2.97
CA LYS A 38 6.85 -5.31 1.71
C LYS A 38 5.75 -6.09 0.98
N LEU A 39 5.69 -5.90 -0.34
CA LEU A 39 4.97 -6.81 -1.23
C LEU A 39 6.00 -7.65 -2.00
N THR A 40 5.76 -8.95 -2.07
CA THR A 40 6.58 -9.88 -2.86
C THR A 40 5.66 -10.54 -3.87
N THR A 41 5.98 -10.36 -5.16
CA THR A 41 5.31 -11.01 -6.27
C THR A 41 6.20 -12.11 -6.80
N ASP A 42 5.67 -13.32 -6.88
CA ASP A 42 6.36 -14.46 -7.46
C ASP A 42 6.08 -14.54 -8.97
N PHE A 43 7.13 -14.71 -9.77
CA PHE A 43 7.07 -14.84 -11.22
C PHE A 43 7.27 -16.30 -11.69
N GLY A 44 7.36 -17.24 -10.76
CA GLY A 44 7.55 -18.66 -11.01
C GLY A 44 9.02 -19.07 -11.03
N PHE A 45 9.31 -20.20 -11.68
CA PHE A 45 10.66 -20.77 -11.72
C PHE A 45 11.47 -20.16 -12.87
N GLY A 46 12.67 -19.66 -12.55
CA GLY A 46 13.58 -19.09 -13.55
C GLY A 46 14.34 -17.87 -13.03
N SER A 47 15.10 -17.23 -13.91
CA SER A 47 15.74 -15.94 -13.63
C SER A 47 14.98 -14.85 -14.36
N PHE A 48 14.41 -13.92 -13.59
CA PHE A 48 13.68 -12.76 -14.08
C PHE A 48 14.45 -11.49 -13.74
N SER A 49 14.55 -10.58 -14.69
CA SER A 49 15.02 -9.22 -14.49
C SER A 49 13.84 -8.26 -14.40
N VAL A 50 13.98 -7.22 -13.58
CA VAL A 50 13.13 -6.03 -13.64
C VAL A 50 13.99 -4.91 -14.19
N GLU A 51 13.64 -4.42 -15.37
CA GLU A 51 14.39 -3.40 -16.10
C GLU A 51 13.84 -1.99 -15.85
N SER A 52 12.54 -1.87 -15.58
CA SER A 52 11.92 -0.59 -15.27
C SER A 52 10.68 -0.73 -14.38
N LEU A 53 10.39 0.33 -13.64
CA LEU A 53 9.29 0.45 -12.70
C LEU A 53 8.58 1.78 -12.89
N ILE A 54 7.25 1.77 -12.88
CA ILE A 54 6.43 2.98 -12.84
C ILE A 54 5.36 2.87 -11.76
N LEU A 55 5.04 4.01 -11.14
CA LEU A 55 3.89 4.16 -10.27
C LEU A 55 2.74 4.78 -11.08
N GLN A 56 1.63 4.07 -11.19
CA GLN A 56 0.41 4.58 -11.82
C GLN A 56 -0.37 5.45 -10.84
N LYS A 57 -1.23 6.35 -11.38
CA LYS A 57 -2.03 7.30 -10.58
C LYS A 57 -3.08 6.64 -9.68
N ASN A 58 -3.36 5.36 -9.88
CA ASN A 58 -4.28 4.55 -9.09
C ASN A 58 -3.54 3.71 -8.02
N ASP A 59 -2.35 4.16 -7.60
CA ASP A 59 -1.49 3.52 -6.59
C ASP A 59 -1.05 2.09 -6.94
N LYS A 60 -1.01 1.75 -8.23
CA LYS A 60 -0.45 0.49 -8.74
C LYS A 60 1.00 0.65 -9.17
N VAL A 61 1.80 -0.36 -8.88
CA VAL A 61 3.19 -0.46 -9.33
C VAL A 61 3.25 -1.39 -10.54
N VAL A 62 3.70 -0.88 -11.68
CA VAL A 62 3.96 -1.69 -12.86
C VAL A 62 5.46 -1.93 -12.97
N ALA A 63 5.83 -3.20 -13.09
CA ALA A 63 7.20 -3.65 -13.28
C ALA A 63 7.34 -4.27 -14.67
N VAL A 64 8.35 -3.85 -15.43
CA VAL A 64 8.65 -4.43 -16.75
C VAL A 64 10.07 -4.98 -16.76
N GLY A 65 10.25 -6.06 -17.50
CA GLY A 65 11.51 -6.77 -17.65
C GLY A 65 11.27 -8.07 -18.39
N GLY A 66 12.19 -9.03 -18.27
CA GLY A 66 12.08 -10.30 -18.96
C GLY A 66 12.61 -11.45 -18.13
N ASP A 67 12.38 -12.66 -18.59
CA ASP A 67 13.23 -13.77 -18.21
C ASP A 67 14.43 -13.84 -19.16
N VAL A 68 15.44 -14.64 -18.81
CA VAL A 68 16.64 -14.85 -19.63
C VAL A 68 16.29 -15.37 -21.05
N TYR A 69 15.06 -15.83 -21.28
CA TYR A 69 14.62 -16.46 -22.51
C TYR A 69 13.62 -15.64 -23.35
N SER A 70 13.00 -14.56 -22.83
CA SER A 70 11.96 -13.75 -23.49
C SER A 70 11.63 -12.44 -22.74
N ASN A 71 11.60 -11.31 -23.47
CA ASN A 71 11.16 -10.02 -22.94
C ASN A 71 9.61 -10.01 -22.80
N SER A 72 9.08 -10.12 -21.58
CA SER A 72 7.63 -10.26 -21.34
C SER A 72 7.12 -9.33 -20.23
N THR A 73 6.16 -8.48 -20.59
CA THR A 73 5.55 -7.45 -19.72
C THR A 73 4.59 -8.07 -18.69
N LEU A 74 4.73 -7.73 -17.40
CA LEU A 74 3.77 -8.11 -16.35
C LEU A 74 3.17 -6.87 -15.67
N ALA A 75 1.84 -6.83 -15.56
CA ALA A 75 1.11 -5.79 -14.84
C ALA A 75 0.44 -6.41 -13.60
N VAL A 76 0.69 -5.85 -12.42
CA VAL A 76 -0.02 -6.17 -11.16
C VAL A 76 -0.80 -4.93 -10.71
#